data_AF-A0A4Y1ZAW5-F1
#
_entry.id   AF-A0A4Y1ZAW5-F1
#
_cell.length_a   1.000
_cell.length_b   1.000
_cell.length_c   1.000
_cell.angle_alpha   90.00
_cell.angle_beta   90.00
_cell.angle_gamma   90.00
#
_symmetry.space_group_name_H-M   'P 1'
#
loop_
_entity.id
_entity.type
_entity.pdbx_description
1 polymer ?
#
loop_
_entity_poly.entity_id
_entity_poly.type
_entity_poly.pdbx_seq_one_letter_code
_entity_poly.pdbx_strand_id
1 'polypeptide(L)'
;MGVVIERSSDHVRVHGTPNGLKLPRHPLNMGNSGTTTRLLLGLLSGQQFTTELFGDASLSRRPMRRVTEPLSQAGARFQVGEKGTLPITVLDSEISKHSTTVYRSPALK
;
A
#
# COMPACT_ATOMS: atom_id res chain seq x y z
N MET A 1 10.88 4.72 -4.34
CA MET A 1 10.19 5.67 -3.44
C MET A 1 11.14 6.61 -2.68
N GLY A 2 12.37 6.82 -3.17
CA GLY A 2 13.28 7.83 -2.60
C GLY A 2 14.04 7.44 -1.31
N VAL A 3 13.81 6.23 -0.78
CA VAL A 3 14.53 5.69 0.38
C VAL A 3 15.87 5.12 -0.06
N VAL A 4 16.95 5.49 0.64
CA VAL A 4 18.28 4.89 0.45
C VAL A 4 18.38 3.65 1.33
N ILE A 5 18.71 2.51 0.70
CA ILE A 5 18.85 1.22 1.37
C ILE A 5 20.20 0.64 0.97
N GLU A 6 21.06 0.40 1.95
CA GLU A 6 22.34 -0.27 1.78
C GLU A 6 22.24 -1.70 2.31
N ARG A 7 22.75 -2.66 1.55
CA ARG A 7 22.69 -4.07 1.91
C ARG A 7 24.09 -4.65 1.98
N SER A 8 24.43 -5.15 3.16
CA SER A 8 25.67 -5.88 3.45
C SER A 8 25.34 -7.38 3.60
N SER A 9 26.36 -8.21 3.85
CA SER A 9 26.19 -9.64 4.07
C SER A 9 25.43 -9.99 5.35
N ASP A 10 25.56 -9.16 6.39
CA ASP A 10 25.08 -9.41 7.75
C ASP A 10 24.02 -8.39 8.23
N HIS A 11 23.87 -7.26 7.53
CA HIS A 11 22.92 -6.22 7.90
C HIS A 11 22.32 -5.48 6.71
N VAL A 12 21.21 -4.79 6.97
CA VAL A 12 20.59 -3.83 6.06
C VAL A 12 20.51 -2.49 6.78
N ARG A 13 21.03 -1.44 6.15
CA ARG A 13 20.89 -0.06 6.63
C ARG A 13 19.83 0.66 5.82
N VAL A 14 18.81 1.15 6.51
CA VAL A 14 17.70 1.91 5.91
C VAL A 14 17.79 3.34 6.39
N HIS A 15 17.94 4.29 5.46
CA HIS A 15 18.01 5.71 5.79
C HIS A 15 16.59 6.29 5.79
N GLY A 16 16.14 6.80 6.94
CA GLY A 16 14.86 7.50 7.04
C GLY A 16 14.81 8.71 6.11
N THR A 17 13.62 9.03 5.59
CA THR A 17 13.42 10.16 4.68
C THR A 17 12.76 11.32 5.43
N PRO A 18 13.46 12.45 5.68
CA PRO A 18 12.88 13.56 6.45
C PRO A 18 11.66 14.20 5.77
N ASN A 19 11.60 14.13 4.44
CA ASN A 19 10.50 14.70 3.63
C ASN A 19 9.48 13.65 3.18
N GLY A 20 9.46 12.47 3.80
CA GLY A 20 8.58 11.37 3.41
C GLY A 20 8.95 10.69 2.08
N LEU A 21 8.05 9.82 1.62
CA LEU A 21 8.25 9.03 0.41
C LEU A 21 8.13 9.91 -0.84
N LYS A 22 8.87 9.52 -1.89
CA LYS A 22 8.80 10.17 -3.21
C LYS A 22 7.99 9.31 -4.18
N LEU A 23 7.24 9.97 -5.07
CA LEU A 23 6.57 9.36 -6.21
C LEU A 23 7.55 8.41 -6.94
N PRO A 24 7.22 7.10 -7.07
CA PRO A 24 8.05 6.18 -7.82
C PRO A 24 7.97 6.47 -9.33
N ARG A 25 9.07 6.22 -10.05
CA ARG A 25 9.14 6.41 -11.52
C ARG A 25 8.35 5.36 -12.31
N HIS A 26 8.03 4.24 -11.68
CA HIS A 26 7.36 3.09 -12.28
C HIS A 26 6.36 2.50 -11.29
N PRO A 27 5.34 1.76 -11.76
CA PRO A 27 4.49 0.94 -10.90
C PRO A 27 5.32 0.05 -9.98
N LEU A 28 4.84 -0.15 -8.76
CA LEU A 28 5.54 -0.91 -7.73
C LEU A 28 5.30 -2.40 -7.95
N ASN A 29 6.37 -3.13 -8.26
CA ASN A 29 6.33 -4.59 -8.39
C ASN A 29 6.36 -5.26 -7.01
N MET A 30 5.26 -5.92 -6.63
CA MET A 30 5.12 -6.63 -5.36
C MET A 30 5.58 -8.09 -5.41
N GLY A 31 5.94 -8.60 -6.59
CA GLY A 31 6.26 -10.01 -6.81
C GLY A 31 5.15 -10.92 -6.30
N ASN A 32 5.50 -11.84 -5.39
CA ASN A 32 4.56 -12.75 -4.72
C ASN A 32 4.21 -12.32 -3.28
N SER A 33 4.67 -11.15 -2.82
CA SER A 33 4.57 -10.75 -1.41
C SER A 33 3.23 -10.09 -1.08
N GLY A 34 2.27 -10.92 -0.66
CA GLY A 34 0.98 -10.43 -0.16
C GLY A 34 1.10 -9.63 1.13
N THR A 35 2.11 -9.87 1.96
CA THR A 35 2.36 -9.10 3.20
C THR A 35 2.82 -7.70 2.85
N THR A 36 3.85 -7.59 1.99
CA THR A 36 4.38 -6.29 1.53
C THR A 36 3.29 -5.46 0.86
N THR A 37 2.51 -6.06 -0.04
CA THR A 37 1.42 -5.36 -0.75
C THR A 37 0.45 -4.70 0.23
N ARG A 38 -0.01 -5.44 1.24
CA ARG A 38 -1.04 -4.96 2.17
C ARG A 38 -0.53 -3.87 3.09
N LEU A 39 0.70 -4.02 3.59
CA LEU A 39 1.33 -2.98 4.41
C LEU A 39 1.59 -1.71 3.60
N LEU A 40 2.06 -1.85 2.35
CA LEU A 40 2.29 -0.71 1.48
C LEU A 40 1.00 -0.01 1.07
N LEU A 41 -0.12 -0.72 0.85
CA LEU A 41 -1.41 -0.06 0.59
C LEU A 41 -1.81 0.90 1.72
N GLY A 42 -1.58 0.52 2.99
CA GLY A 42 -1.80 1.41 4.14
C GLY A 42 -0.80 2.55 4.24
N LEU A 43 0.48 2.30 3.93
CA LEU A 43 1.51 3.37 3.93
C LEU A 43 1.28 4.40 2.81
N LEU A 44 0.87 3.93 1.63
CA LEU A 44 0.70 4.73 0.42
C LEU A 44 -0.61 5.52 0.42
N SER A 45 -1.63 5.08 1.15
CA SER A 45 -2.91 5.78 1.23
C SER A 45 -2.80 7.18 1.86
N GLY A 46 -1.75 7.43 2.65
CA GLY A 46 -1.46 8.75 3.24
C GLY A 46 -0.48 9.61 2.43
N GLN A 47 -0.14 9.24 1.19
CA GLN A 47 0.81 9.98 0.37
C GLN A 47 0.10 10.92 -0.61
N GLN A 48 0.71 12.07 -0.87
CA GLN A 48 0.20 13.09 -1.81
C GLN A 48 0.61 12.79 -3.26
N PHE A 49 0.59 11.51 -3.65
CA PHE A 49 0.88 11.09 -5.03
C PHE A 49 0.15 9.80 -5.39
N THR A 50 -0.17 9.67 -6.67
CA THR A 50 -0.80 8.46 -7.23
C THR A 50 0.26 7.43 -7.62
N THR A 51 0.05 6.17 -7.26
CA THR A 51 0.95 5.07 -7.66
C THR A 51 0.18 3.76 -7.85
N GLU A 52 0.63 2.96 -8.82
CA GLU A 52 0.10 1.61 -9.06
C GLU A 52 0.97 0.55 -8.38
N LEU A 53 0.33 -0.50 -7.86
CA LEU A 53 0.96 -1.73 -7.40
C LEU A 53 0.50 -2.88 -8.30
N PHE A 54 1.44 -3.73 -8.72
CA PHE A 54 1.16 -4.96 -9.46
C PHE A 54 1.94 -6.15 -8.87
N GLY A 55 1.59 -7.36 -9.28
CA GLY A 55 2.21 -8.59 -8.77
C GLY A 55 2.21 -9.69 -9.81
N ASP A 56 2.79 -10.84 -9.44
CA ASP A 56 2.74 -12.02 -10.29
C ASP A 56 1.30 -12.59 -10.42
N ALA A 57 1.15 -13.64 -11.22
CA ALA A 57 -0.15 -14.28 -11.44
C ALA A 57 -0.77 -14.87 -10.16
N SER A 58 0.06 -15.32 -9.20
CA SER A 58 -0.41 -15.88 -7.92
C SER A 58 -0.96 -14.78 -7.02
N LEU A 59 -0.22 -13.70 -6.86
CA LEU A 59 -0.59 -12.55 -6.06
C LEU A 59 -1.80 -11.81 -6.65
N SER A 60 -1.89 -11.72 -7.98
CA SER A 60 -2.99 -11.05 -8.68
C SER A 60 -4.35 -11.75 -8.56
N ARG A 61 -4.40 -12.96 -7.99
CA ARG A 61 -5.65 -13.64 -7.62
C ARG A 61 -6.04 -13.45 -6.16
N ARG A 62 -5.16 -12.89 -5.33
CA ARG A 62 -5.41 -12.76 -3.88
C ARG A 62 -6.34 -11.58 -3.61
N PRO A 63 -7.35 -11.75 -2.74
CA PRO A 63 -8.26 -10.66 -2.41
C PRO A 63 -7.52 -9.57 -1.62
N MET A 64 -7.68 -8.33 -2.09
CA MET A 64 -7.14 -7.12 -1.48
C MET A 64 -8.24 -6.26 -0.83
N ARG A 65 -9.53 -6.56 -1.06
CA ARG A 65 -10.67 -5.88 -0.43
C ARG A 65 -10.58 -5.75 1.08
N ARG A 66 -10.06 -6.79 1.76
CA ARG A 66 -9.83 -6.79 3.21
C ARG A 66 -8.92 -5.66 3.72
N VAL A 67 -8.19 -4.98 2.83
CA VAL A 67 -7.36 -3.81 3.15
C VAL A 67 -7.90 -2.56 2.47
N THR A 68 -8.30 -2.64 1.20
CA THR A 68 -8.79 -1.45 0.48
C THR A 68 -10.12 -0.95 1.04
N GLU A 69 -11.04 -1.82 1.45
CA GLU A 69 -12.34 -1.40 2.01
C GLU A 69 -12.21 -0.60 3.31
N PRO A 70 -11.51 -1.08 4.36
CA PRO A 70 -11.37 -0.30 5.59
C PRO A 70 -10.57 0.99 5.38
N LEU A 71 -9.55 0.97 4.51
CA LEU A 71 -8.82 2.20 4.16
C LEU A 71 -9.70 3.19 3.40
N SER A 72 -10.56 2.73 2.48
CA SER A 72 -11.53 3.59 1.80
C SER A 72 -12.53 4.22 2.76
N GLN A 73 -12.97 3.48 3.78
CA GLN A 73 -13.81 4.02 4.86
C GLN A 73 -13.09 5.10 5.68
N ALA A 74 -11.76 5.04 5.74
CA ALA A 74 -10.90 6.07 6.35
C ALA A 74 -10.60 7.25 5.40
N GLY A 75 -11.16 7.27 4.19
CA GLY A 75 -10.96 8.35 3.21
C GLY A 75 -9.86 8.07 2.18
N ALA A 76 -9.23 6.89 2.19
CA ALA A 76 -8.32 6.50 1.13
C ALA A 76 -9.05 6.34 -0.20
N ARG A 77 -8.35 6.59 -1.31
CA ARG A 77 -8.90 6.41 -2.65
C ARG A 77 -8.10 5.36 -3.42
N PHE A 78 -8.79 4.36 -3.95
CA PHE A 78 -8.19 3.30 -4.76
C PHE A 78 -8.97 3.09 -6.06
N GLN A 79 -8.27 2.83 -7.15
CA GLN A 79 -8.83 2.10 -8.29
C GLN A 79 -8.42 0.63 -8.14
N VAL A 80 -9.41 -0.22 -7.94
CA VAL A 80 -9.22 -1.65 -7.74
C VAL A 80 -9.88 -2.38 -8.90
N GLY A 81 -9.22 -3.40 -9.45
CA GLY A 81 -9.84 -4.24 -10.47
C GLY A 81 -11.15 -4.85 -9.98
N GLU A 82 -12.06 -5.19 -10.89
CA GLU A 82 -13.44 -5.65 -10.56
C GLU A 82 -13.49 -6.77 -9.50
N LYS A 83 -12.52 -7.69 -9.55
CA LYS A 83 -12.40 -8.83 -8.63
C LYS A 83 -11.86 -8.46 -7.24
N GLY A 84 -11.51 -7.20 -6.99
CA GLY A 84 -10.94 -6.78 -5.71
C GLY A 84 -9.48 -7.21 -5.51
N THR A 85 -8.72 -7.34 -6.60
CA THR A 85 -7.35 -7.88 -6.64
C THR A 85 -6.37 -6.89 -7.27
N LEU A 86 -5.07 -7.22 -7.28
CA LEU A 86 -4.08 -6.47 -8.08
C LEU A 86 -4.38 -6.58 -9.59
N PRO A 87 -3.97 -5.60 -10.41
CA PRO A 87 -3.30 -4.34 -10.01
C PRO A 87 -4.23 -3.37 -9.27
N ILE A 88 -3.64 -2.53 -8.42
CA ILE A 88 -4.36 -1.50 -7.65
C ILE A 88 -3.62 -0.17 -7.80
N THR A 89 -4.35 0.87 -8.18
CA THR A 89 -3.86 2.25 -8.16
C THR A 89 -4.30 2.91 -6.87
N VAL A 90 -3.34 3.31 -6.03
CA VAL A 90 -3.58 4.20 -4.89
C VAL A 90 -3.58 5.61 -5.43
N LEU A 91 -4.70 6.30 -5.30
CA LEU A 91 -4.84 7.69 -5.72
C LEU A 91 -4.35 8.62 -4.61
N ASP A 92 -3.99 9.83 -5.00
CA ASP A 92 -3.79 10.91 -4.04
C ASP A 92 -5.04 11.11 -3.16
N SER A 93 -4.83 11.12 -1.84
CA SER A 93 -5.90 11.40 -0.88
C SER A 93 -5.37 12.14 0.32
N GLU A 94 -6.09 13.19 0.73
CA GLU A 94 -5.89 13.90 2.00
C GLU A 94 -6.50 13.09 3.14
N ILE A 95 -6.00 11.87 3.39
CA ILE A 95 -6.31 11.17 4.63
C ILE A 95 -5.69 12.00 5.74
N SER A 96 -6.55 12.61 6.57
CA SER A 96 -6.09 13.38 7.71
C SER A 96 -5.19 12.50 8.59
N LYS A 97 -3.97 12.97 8.88
CA LYS A 97 -3.04 12.28 9.79
C LYS A 97 -3.62 12.07 11.20
N HIS A 98 -4.76 12.70 11.50
CA HIS A 98 -5.50 12.64 12.76
C HIS A 98 -6.91 12.04 12.58
N SER A 99 -7.22 11.36 11.47
CA SER A 99 -8.54 10.74 11.30
C SER A 99 -8.69 9.52 12.19
N THR A 100 -9.67 9.56 13.10
CA THR A 100 -10.09 8.38 13.86
C THR A 100 -11.01 7.52 13.00
N THR A 101 -10.58 6.31 12.65
CA THR A 101 -11.44 5.31 12.00
C THR A 101 -11.87 4.27 13.03
N VAL A 102 -13.18 4.08 13.17
CA VAL A 102 -13.74 3.01 14.00
C VAL A 102 -13.82 1.74 13.16
N TYR A 103 -12.82 0.87 13.25
CA TYR A 103 -12.89 -0.46 12.65
C TYR A 103 -13.71 -1.38 13.54
N ARG A 104 -14.84 -1.88 13.02
CA ARG A 104 -15.59 -2.96 13.66
C ARG A 104 -15.10 -4.29 13.09
N SER A 105 -14.42 -5.07 13.93
CA SER A 105 -14.01 -6.42 13.55
C SER A 105 -15.23 -7.23 13.11
N PRO A 106 -15.14 -8.01 12.01
CA PRO A 106 -16.12 -9.05 11.75
C PRO A 106 -16.24 -9.92 13.00
N ALA A 107 -17.47 -10.24 13.39
CA ALA A 107 -17.70 -11.19 14.47
C ALA A 107 -16.90 -12.47 14.18
N LEU A 108 -16.08 -12.89 15.14
CA LEU A 108 -15.44 -14.20 15.09
C LEU A 108 -16.58 -15.23 15.06
N LYS A 109 -16.72 -15.93 13.95
CA LYS A 109 -17.59 -17.12 13.87
C LYS A 109 -16.89 -18.29 14.53
#